data_AF-A0A8M8V566-F1
#
_entry.id   AF-A0A8M8V566-F1
#
_cell.length_a   1.000
_cell.length_b   1.000
_cell.length_c   1.000
_cell.angle_alpha   90.00
_cell.angle_beta   90.00
_cell.angle_gamma   90.00
#
_symmetry.space_group_name_H-M   'P 1'
#
loop_
_entity.id
_entity.type
_entity.pdbx_description
1 polymer ?
#
loop_
_entity_poly.entity_id
_entity_poly.type
_entity_poly.pdbx_seq_one_letter_code
_entity_poly.pdbx_strand_id
1 'polypeptide(L)'
;MGTEAEVVMVDGIPFPSLVNVTKPLSLLGHGITDIEIHFLQIKFTAIGVYLDPQIVSHLHKWKGKSAAELTQDHHFFQTIISAPVDKLVRVVVIKEIKGSQFGVQIESAVRDRLAEIDKYEEEEEEALEQLVEFFQSKYFNKDSVLTFYFSAASPTVQGLFGG
;
A
#
# COMPACT_ATOMS: atom_id res chain seq x y z
N MET A 1 -7.05 22.19 24.03
CA MET A 1 -6.09 22.52 22.96
C MET A 1 -5.95 21.25 22.15
N GLY A 2 -6.61 21.16 20.99
CA GLY A 2 -6.63 19.93 20.20
C GLY A 2 -5.22 19.63 19.71
N THR A 3 -4.72 18.42 19.93
CA THR A 3 -3.54 17.93 19.23
C THR A 3 -3.89 17.89 17.75
N GLU A 4 -3.42 18.87 16.98
CA GLU A 4 -3.43 18.76 15.53
C GLU A 4 -2.70 17.47 15.19
N ALA A 5 -3.39 16.55 14.48
CA ALA A 5 -2.76 15.35 13.99
C ALA A 5 -1.61 15.79 13.10
N GLU A 6 -0.38 15.39 13.45
CA GLU A 6 0.79 15.66 12.62
C GLU A 6 0.52 15.08 11.22
N VAL A 7 0.76 15.87 10.17
CA VAL A 7 0.49 15.49 8.78
C VAL A 7 1.79 15.50 7.99
N VAL A 8 1.96 14.49 7.16
CA VAL A 8 3.04 14.39 6.17
C VAL A 8 2.47 14.74 4.80
N MET A 9 3.11 15.68 4.11
CA MET A 9 2.70 16.11 2.77
C MET A 9 3.41 15.24 1.72
N VAL A 10 2.63 14.47 0.96
CA VAL A 10 3.13 13.59 -0.11
C VAL A 10 2.63 14.15 -1.44
N ASP A 11 3.51 14.78 -2.21
CA ASP A 11 3.14 15.50 -3.45
C ASP A 11 2.01 16.54 -3.26
N GLY A 12 2.01 17.23 -2.10
CA GLY A 12 0.98 18.21 -1.75
C GLY A 12 -0.32 17.59 -1.19
N ILE A 13 -0.40 16.26 -1.10
CA ILE A 13 -1.54 15.55 -0.49
C ILE A 13 -1.24 15.28 1.00
N PRO A 14 -2.17 15.61 1.92
CA PRO A 14 -1.98 15.34 3.33
C PRO A 14 -2.21 13.86 3.67
N PHE A 15 -1.25 13.28 4.38
CA PHE A 15 -1.34 11.98 5.02
C PHE A 15 -1.18 12.17 6.54
N PRO A 16 -2.16 11.78 7.36
CA PRO A 16 -1.99 11.76 8.81
C PRO A 16 -0.77 10.93 9.21
N SER A 17 -0.04 11.34 10.25
CA SER A 17 1.04 10.53 10.82
C SER A 17 0.50 9.30 11.56
N LEU A 18 -0.78 9.36 11.96
CA LEU A 18 -1.48 8.33 12.70
C LEU A 18 -2.90 8.16 12.15
N VAL A 19 -3.34 6.92 11.94
CA VAL A 19 -4.73 6.57 11.61
C VAL A 19 -5.27 5.56 12.62
N ASN A 20 -6.55 5.70 12.96
CA ASN A 20 -7.26 4.76 13.83
C ASN A 20 -8.22 3.92 13.00
N VAL A 21 -7.99 2.61 12.94
CA VAL A 21 -8.92 1.63 12.34
C VAL A 21 -9.59 0.85 13.45
N THR A 22 -8.95 -0.24 13.89
CA THR A 22 -9.25 -0.98 15.13
C THR A 22 -8.31 -0.55 16.26
N LYS A 23 -7.10 -0.13 15.90
CA LYS A 23 -6.03 0.38 16.75
C LYS A 23 -5.23 1.47 15.99
N PRO A 24 -4.43 2.28 16.70
CA PRO A 24 -3.58 3.29 16.08
C PRO A 24 -2.48 2.66 15.22
N LEU A 25 -2.41 3.06 13.94
CA LEU A 25 -1.34 2.71 13.00
C LEU A 25 -0.55 3.96 12.63
N SER A 26 0.77 3.89 12.65
CA SER A 26 1.67 5.01 12.34
C SER A 26 2.12 4.97 10.89
N LEU A 27 2.20 6.14 10.23
CA LEU A 27 2.75 6.27 8.89
C LEU A 27 4.26 6.00 8.93
N LEU A 28 4.69 4.85 8.39
CA LEU A 28 6.10 4.44 8.39
C LEU A 28 6.76 4.51 7.01
N GLY A 29 5.96 4.62 5.94
CA GLY A 29 6.45 4.80 4.59
C GLY A 29 5.49 5.62 3.76
N HIS A 30 6.02 6.43 2.85
CA HIS A 30 5.22 7.18 1.89
C HIS A 30 5.98 7.34 0.58
N GLY A 31 5.24 7.56 -0.51
CA GLY A 31 5.83 7.72 -1.84
C GLY A 31 4.78 8.07 -2.89
N ILE A 32 5.19 8.05 -4.15
CA ILE A 32 4.31 8.27 -5.29
C ILE A 32 4.49 7.14 -6.30
N THR A 33 3.50 6.96 -7.17
CA THR A 33 3.68 6.25 -8.43
C THR A 33 3.65 7.25 -9.58
N ASP A 34 4.58 7.10 -10.50
CA ASP A 34 4.76 7.97 -11.64
C ASP A 34 5.31 7.21 -12.85
N ILE A 35 5.21 7.85 -14.01
CA ILE A 35 5.83 7.38 -15.25
C ILE A 35 6.60 8.55 -15.84
N GLU A 36 7.85 8.29 -16.20
CA GLU A 36 8.68 9.24 -16.94
C GLU A 36 8.58 8.95 -18.45
N ILE A 37 8.18 9.97 -19.22
CA ILE A 37 8.13 9.91 -20.68
C ILE A 37 9.02 11.03 -21.22
N HIS A 38 10.17 10.67 -21.79
CA HIS A 38 11.22 11.60 -22.22
C HIS A 38 11.73 12.49 -21.07
N PHE A 39 11.19 13.70 -20.96
CA PHE A 39 11.53 14.70 -19.95
C PHE A 39 10.35 15.06 -19.04
N LEU A 40 9.18 14.42 -19.24
CA LEU A 40 7.97 14.68 -18.47
C LEU A 40 7.73 13.56 -17.45
N GLN A 41 7.62 13.95 -16.19
CA GLN A 41 7.19 13.07 -15.09
C GLN A 41 5.68 13.21 -14.92
N ILE A 42 4.94 12.11 -15.07
CA ILE A 42 3.50 12.06 -14.87
C ILE A 42 3.23 11.28 -13.58
N LYS A 43 2.77 11.97 -12.54
CA LYS A 43 2.42 11.37 -11.24
C LYS A 43 0.98 10.88 -11.26
N PHE A 44 0.75 9.66 -10.79
CA PHE A 44 -0.56 9.00 -10.79
C PHE A 44 -1.16 8.93 -9.40
N THR A 45 -0.40 8.44 -8.41
CA THR A 45 -0.90 8.29 -7.04
C THR A 45 0.12 8.69 -5.99
N ALA A 46 -0.36 9.16 -4.85
CA ALA A 46 0.40 9.24 -3.60
C ALA A 46 0.04 8.06 -2.70
N ILE A 47 1.03 7.47 -2.04
CA ILE A 47 0.88 6.27 -1.22
C ILE A 47 1.39 6.55 0.19
N GLY A 48 0.64 6.09 1.19
CA GLY A 48 1.07 6.01 2.58
C GLY A 48 0.90 4.60 3.11
N VAL A 49 1.93 4.08 3.76
CA VAL A 49 1.96 2.75 4.40
C VAL A 49 1.99 2.96 5.90
N TYR A 50 0.92 2.50 6.54
CA TYR A 50 0.71 2.57 7.98
C TYR A 50 0.89 1.20 8.60
N LEU A 51 1.63 1.13 9.70
CA LEU A 51 1.93 -0.11 10.38
C LEU A 51 1.65 0.06 11.88
N ASP A 52 1.25 -1.04 12.52
CA ASP A 52 1.21 -1.11 13.98
C ASP A 52 2.63 -0.86 14.55
N PRO A 53 2.79 0.05 15.52
CA PRO A 53 4.09 0.28 16.18
C PRO A 53 4.76 -0.98 16.74
N GLN A 54 4.00 -2.04 17.03
CA GLN A 54 4.55 -3.35 17.44
C GLN A 54 5.46 -3.98 16.38
N ILE A 55 5.45 -3.50 15.12
CA ILE A 55 6.38 -3.95 14.08
C ILE A 55 7.84 -3.88 14.53
N VAL A 56 8.21 -2.91 15.37
CA VAL A 56 9.59 -2.73 15.87
C VAL A 56 10.08 -3.97 16.62
N SER A 57 9.19 -4.70 17.31
CA SER A 57 9.53 -5.94 18.01
C SER A 57 9.93 -7.09 17.07
N HIS A 58 9.49 -7.06 15.81
CA HIS A 58 9.87 -8.02 14.78
C HIS A 58 11.16 -7.65 14.04
N LEU A 59 11.64 -6.41 14.22
CA LEU A 59 12.76 -5.85 13.46
C LEU A 59 14.07 -5.74 14.27
N HIS A 60 14.17 -6.40 15.43
CA HIS A 60 15.37 -6.35 16.28
C HIS A 60 16.67 -6.73 15.57
N LYS A 61 16.62 -7.66 14.60
CA LYS A 61 17.77 -8.08 13.79
C LYS A 61 18.41 -6.94 12.98
N TRP A 62 17.65 -5.87 12.71
CA TRP A 62 18.10 -4.72 11.92
C TRP A 62 18.43 -3.50 12.78
N LYS A 63 18.43 -3.64 14.11
CA LYS A 63 18.77 -2.56 15.03
C LYS A 63 20.20 -2.07 14.77
N GLY A 64 20.35 -0.76 14.58
CA GLY A 64 21.66 -0.12 14.37
C GLY A 64 22.14 -0.14 12.91
N LYS A 65 21.43 -0.79 11.99
CA LYS A 65 21.70 -0.67 10.56
C LYS A 65 21.30 0.71 10.05
N SER A 66 22.08 1.24 9.11
CA SER A 66 21.78 2.48 8.40
C SER A 66 20.61 2.32 7.43
N ALA A 67 19.97 3.44 7.07
CA ALA A 67 18.89 3.43 6.09
C ALA A 67 19.32 2.80 4.75
N ALA A 68 20.54 3.08 4.28
CA ALA A 68 21.08 2.50 3.05
C ALA A 68 21.14 0.97 3.13
N GLU A 69 21.62 0.41 4.25
CA GLU A 69 21.65 -1.04 4.46
C GLU A 69 20.25 -1.66 4.49
N LEU A 70 19.28 -0.99 5.12
CA LEU A 70 17.88 -1.47 5.17
C LEU A 70 17.24 -1.51 3.79
N THR A 71 17.46 -0.47 2.96
CA THR A 71 16.85 -0.38 1.63
C THR A 71 17.32 -1.46 0.65
N GLN A 72 18.50 -2.02 0.88
CA GLN A 72 19.08 -3.09 0.06
C GLN A 72 18.81 -4.50 0.63
N ASP A 73 18.23 -4.59 1.83
CA ASP A 73 18.00 -5.86 2.52
C ASP A 73 16.60 -6.40 2.22
N HIS A 74 16.47 -7.31 1.25
CA HIS A 74 15.18 -7.91 0.89
C HIS A 74 14.50 -8.61 2.10
N HIS A 75 15.28 -9.19 3.01
CA HIS A 75 14.72 -9.86 4.19
C HIS A 75 14.11 -8.88 5.19
N PHE A 76 14.56 -7.63 5.21
CA PHE A 76 13.94 -6.57 6.00
C PHE A 76 12.48 -6.36 5.57
N PHE A 77 12.26 -6.15 4.27
CA PHE A 77 10.92 -5.95 3.73
C PHE A 77 10.06 -7.21 3.82
N GLN A 78 10.62 -8.40 3.57
CA GLN A 78 9.90 -9.66 3.79
C GLN A 78 9.41 -9.79 5.24
N THR A 79 10.23 -9.39 6.22
CA THR A 79 9.84 -9.44 7.63
C THR A 79 8.72 -8.45 7.93
N ILE A 80 8.76 -7.25 7.33
CA ILE A 80 7.66 -6.27 7.45
C ILE A 80 6.36 -6.84 6.89
N ILE A 81 6.41 -7.43 5.69
CA ILE A 81 5.24 -7.99 5.00
C ILE A 81 4.64 -9.14 5.82
N SER A 82 5.48 -10.08 6.27
CA SER A 82 5.04 -11.30 6.96
C SER A 82 4.79 -11.14 8.46
N ALA A 83 5.18 -10.01 9.08
CA ALA A 83 4.96 -9.80 10.50
C ALA A 83 3.45 -9.84 10.84
N PRO A 84 3.04 -10.51 11.93
CA PRO A 84 1.64 -10.65 12.34
C PRO A 84 1.15 -9.37 13.03
N VAL A 85 1.21 -8.26 12.30
CA VAL A 85 0.77 -6.93 12.74
C VAL A 85 -0.13 -6.31 11.67
N ASP A 86 -1.01 -5.41 12.10
CA ASP A 86 -1.96 -4.75 11.21
C ASP A 86 -1.23 -3.76 10.32
N LYS A 87 -1.66 -3.70 9.06
CA LYS A 87 -1.07 -2.84 8.04
C LYS A 87 -2.18 -2.18 7.27
N LEU A 88 -1.98 -0.92 6.88
CA LEU A 88 -2.90 -0.19 6.05
C LEU A 88 -2.12 0.52 4.94
N VAL A 89 -2.52 0.31 3.70
CA VAL A 89 -2.00 1.04 2.55
C VAL A 89 -3.08 2.00 2.08
N ARG A 90 -2.80 3.30 2.15
CA ARG A 90 -3.67 4.36 1.64
C ARG A 90 -3.09 4.88 0.34
N VAL A 91 -3.88 4.87 -0.72
CA VAL A 91 -3.51 5.39 -2.04
C VAL A 91 -4.47 6.52 -2.38
N VAL A 92 -3.94 7.69 -2.74
CA VAL A 92 -4.71 8.86 -3.16
C VAL A 92 -4.37 9.18 -4.61
N VAL A 93 -5.39 9.39 -5.42
CA VAL A 93 -5.27 9.59 -6.86
C VAL A 93 -4.89 11.04 -7.17
N ILE A 94 -3.71 11.25 -7.75
CA ILE A 94 -3.23 12.57 -8.19
C ILE A 94 -3.77 12.89 -9.58
N LYS A 95 -3.71 11.91 -10.48
CA LYS A 95 -4.15 12.01 -11.87
C LYS A 95 -5.23 10.99 -12.14
N GLU A 96 -6.33 11.45 -12.72
CA GLU A 96 -7.48 10.62 -13.04
C GLU A 96 -7.08 9.41 -13.90
N ILE A 97 -7.61 8.25 -13.52
CA ILE A 97 -7.29 6.98 -14.16
C ILE A 97 -8.53 6.09 -14.18
N LYS A 98 -8.72 5.33 -15.27
CA LYS A 98 -9.78 4.33 -15.29
C LYS A 98 -9.41 3.23 -14.29
N GLY A 99 -10.37 2.78 -13.49
CA GLY A 99 -10.11 1.71 -12.54
C GLY A 99 -9.63 0.43 -13.25
N SER A 100 -10.05 0.16 -14.49
CA SER A 100 -9.48 -0.92 -15.31
C SER A 100 -7.97 -0.79 -15.56
N GLN A 101 -7.43 0.42 -15.74
CA GLN A 101 -5.98 0.63 -15.92
C GLN A 101 -5.22 0.42 -14.62
N PHE A 102 -5.80 0.76 -13.47
CA PHE A 102 -5.23 0.48 -12.16
C PHE A 102 -5.32 -1.02 -11.84
N GLY A 103 -6.46 -1.65 -12.13
CA GLY A 103 -6.72 -3.07 -11.93
C GLY A 103 -5.72 -3.96 -12.66
N VAL A 104 -5.42 -3.68 -13.94
CA VAL A 104 -4.41 -4.44 -14.71
C VAL A 104 -3.02 -4.37 -14.09
N GLN A 105 -2.63 -3.25 -13.47
CA GLN A 105 -1.34 -3.14 -12.78
C GLN A 105 -1.29 -4.02 -11.53
N ILE A 106 -2.38 -4.03 -10.75
CA ILE A 106 -2.52 -4.91 -9.58
C ILE A 106 -2.55 -6.38 -10.02
N GLU A 107 -3.31 -6.70 -11.06
CA GLU A 107 -3.40 -8.04 -11.64
C GLU A 107 -2.03 -8.59 -12.01
N SER A 108 -1.27 -7.86 -12.84
CA SER A 108 0.05 -8.31 -13.26
C SER A 108 0.98 -8.51 -12.06
N ALA A 109 1.04 -7.54 -11.15
CA ALA A 109 1.94 -7.61 -10.00
C ALA A 109 1.62 -8.78 -9.07
N VAL A 110 0.34 -9.05 -8.80
CA VAL A 110 -0.09 -10.14 -7.92
C VAL A 110 0.11 -11.48 -8.61
N ARG A 111 -0.32 -11.63 -9.88
CA ARG A 111 -0.14 -12.87 -10.65
C ARG A 111 1.33 -13.23 -10.78
N ASP A 112 2.18 -12.28 -11.20
CA ASP A 112 3.61 -12.55 -11.41
C ASP A 112 4.27 -12.96 -10.08
N ARG A 113 3.88 -12.34 -8.97
CA ARG A 113 4.38 -12.70 -7.64
C ARG A 113 3.92 -14.07 -7.17
N LEU A 114 2.65 -14.42 -7.38
CA LEU A 114 2.11 -15.73 -6.98
C LEU A 114 2.70 -16.85 -7.84
N ALA A 115 2.87 -16.61 -9.14
CA ALA A 115 3.54 -17.54 -10.04
C ALA A 115 5.01 -17.74 -9.67
N GLU A 116 5.74 -16.69 -9.28
CA GLU A 116 7.14 -16.77 -8.82
C GLU A 116 7.32 -17.73 -7.62
N ILE A 117 6.32 -17.79 -6.74
CA ILE A 117 6.35 -18.60 -5.52
C ILE A 117 5.54 -19.90 -5.63
N ASP A 118 5.09 -20.26 -6.83
CA ASP A 118 4.31 -21.48 -7.12
C ASP A 118 3.02 -21.56 -6.27
N LYS A 119 2.26 -20.44 -6.23
CA LYS A 119 0.99 -20.29 -5.50
C LYS A 119 -0.10 -19.62 -6.32
N TYR A 120 -0.05 -19.72 -7.64
CA TYR A 120 -1.10 -19.19 -8.51
C TYR A 120 -1.95 -20.35 -9.01
N GLU A 121 -2.89 -20.78 -8.16
CA GLU A 121 -3.86 -21.83 -8.46
C GLU A 121 -5.26 -21.23 -8.67
N GLU A 122 -6.26 -22.09 -8.89
CA GLU A 122 -7.65 -21.69 -9.20
C GLU A 122 -8.24 -20.73 -8.14
N GLU A 123 -8.01 -20.99 -6.84
CA GLU A 123 -8.52 -20.12 -5.77
C GLU A 123 -7.90 -18.71 -5.80
N GLU A 124 -6.59 -18.61 -6.05
CA GLU A 124 -5.92 -17.31 -6.17
C GLU A 124 -6.29 -16.56 -7.45
N GLU A 125 -6.47 -17.29 -8.56
CA GLU A 125 -6.95 -16.73 -9.83
C GLU A 125 -8.35 -16.13 -9.67
N GLU A 126 -9.31 -16.89 -9.11
CA GLU A 126 -10.67 -16.38 -8.86
C GLU A 126 -10.68 -15.16 -7.93
N ALA A 127 -9.86 -15.15 -6.88
CA ALA A 127 -9.75 -14.02 -5.97
C ALA A 127 -9.16 -12.78 -6.66
N LEU A 128 -8.19 -12.98 -7.55
CA LEU A 128 -7.58 -11.91 -8.34
C LEU A 128 -8.57 -11.35 -9.36
N GLU A 129 -9.33 -12.20 -10.04
CA GLU A 129 -10.38 -11.79 -10.97
C GLU A 129 -11.43 -10.90 -10.28
N GLN A 130 -11.93 -11.30 -9.11
CA GLN A 130 -12.88 -10.49 -8.34
C GLN A 130 -12.31 -9.11 -7.98
N LEU A 131 -11.03 -9.04 -7.62
CA LEU A 131 -10.35 -7.78 -7.33
C LEU A 131 -10.24 -6.90 -8.59
N VAL A 132 -9.93 -7.49 -9.74
CA VAL A 132 -9.84 -6.79 -11.01
C VAL A 132 -11.20 -6.28 -11.47
N GLU A 133 -12.24 -7.11 -11.39
CA GLU A 133 -13.63 -6.73 -11.71
C GLU A 133 -14.10 -5.55 -10.85
N PHE A 134 -13.78 -5.57 -9.55
CA PHE A 134 -14.06 -4.45 -8.65
C PHE A 134 -13.48 -3.15 -9.21
N PHE A 135 -12.20 -3.16 -9.63
CA PHE A 135 -11.57 -1.98 -10.21
C PHE A 135 -12.11 -1.60 -11.58
N GLN A 136 -12.40 -2.57 -12.46
CA GLN A 136 -12.95 -2.31 -13.79
C GLN A 136 -14.27 -1.54 -13.74
N SER A 137 -15.08 -1.76 -12.72
CA SER A 137 -16.35 -1.05 -12.51
C SER A 137 -16.21 0.42 -12.06
N LYS A 138 -14.99 0.89 -11.77
CA LYS A 138 -14.73 2.20 -11.16
C LYS A 138 -14.02 3.16 -12.11
N TYR A 139 -14.25 4.43 -11.85
CA TYR A 139 -13.46 5.53 -12.39
C TYR A 139 -12.84 6.28 -11.21
N PHE A 140 -11.54 6.49 -11.24
CA PHE A 140 -10.81 7.14 -10.16
C PHE A 140 -10.58 8.59 -10.51
N ASN A 141 -11.40 9.45 -9.92
CA ASN A 141 -11.26 10.89 -10.04
C ASN A 141 -10.05 11.34 -9.24
N LYS A 142 -9.62 12.58 -9.48
CA LYS A 142 -8.64 13.23 -8.62
C LYS A 142 -9.14 13.23 -7.18
N ASP A 143 -8.22 12.99 -6.25
CA ASP A 143 -8.45 12.91 -4.81
C ASP A 143 -9.28 11.70 -4.34
N SER A 144 -9.68 10.79 -5.24
CA SER A 144 -10.24 9.49 -4.86
C SER A 144 -9.23 8.72 -4.00
N VAL A 145 -9.74 8.04 -2.97
CA VAL A 145 -8.94 7.33 -1.98
C VAL A 145 -9.24 5.83 -2.02
N LEU A 146 -8.18 5.04 -2.17
CA LEU A 146 -8.20 3.60 -2.02
C LEU A 146 -7.50 3.25 -0.71
N THR A 147 -8.10 2.37 0.07
CA THR A 147 -7.52 1.88 1.32
C THR A 147 -7.53 0.37 1.33
N PHE A 148 -6.37 -0.23 1.57
CA PHE A 148 -6.20 -1.67 1.76
C PHE A 148 -5.79 -1.91 3.20
N TYR A 149 -6.60 -2.66 3.94
CA TYR A 149 -6.33 -3.02 5.31
C TYR A 149 -6.02 -4.52 5.42
N PHE A 150 -4.87 -4.83 6.01
CA PHE A 150 -4.37 -6.17 6.26
C PHE A 150 -4.39 -6.42 7.76
N SER A 151 -5.25 -7.33 8.21
CA SER A 151 -5.39 -7.68 9.62
C SER A 151 -4.32 -8.69 10.04
N ALA A 152 -3.77 -8.57 11.24
CA ALA A 152 -2.94 -9.63 11.81
C ALA A 152 -3.75 -10.91 12.12
N ALA A 153 -5.06 -10.79 12.33
CA ALA A 153 -5.92 -11.87 12.78
C ALA A 153 -6.53 -12.69 11.63
N SER A 154 -6.42 -12.23 10.38
CA SER A 154 -7.01 -12.89 9.22
C SER A 154 -6.13 -12.70 7.98
N PRO A 155 -6.00 -13.72 7.11
CA PRO A 155 -5.36 -13.56 5.80
C PRO A 155 -6.18 -12.70 4.82
N THR A 156 -7.40 -12.30 5.16
CA THR A 156 -8.27 -11.47 4.31
C THR A 156 -7.82 -10.01 4.28
N VAL A 157 -7.84 -9.43 3.08
CA VAL A 157 -7.65 -7.99 2.86
C VAL A 157 -8.99 -7.30 2.74
N GLN A 158 -9.15 -6.16 3.41
CA GLN A 158 -10.32 -5.30 3.24
C GLN A 158 -9.96 -4.12 2.34
N GLY A 159 -10.61 -4.03 1.18
CA GLY A 159 -10.50 -2.89 0.26
C GLY A 159 -11.66 -1.91 0.46
N LEU A 160 -11.35 -0.62 0.61
CA LEU A 160 -12.33 0.45 0.63
C LEU A 160 -12.00 1.48 -0.46
N PHE A 161 -13.02 1.90 -1.20
CA PHE A 161 -12.94 2.98 -2.17
C PHE A 161 -13.82 4.15 -1.72
N GLY A 162 -13.21 5.31 -1.53
CA GLY A 162 -13.89 6.60 -1.36
C GLY A 162 -13.72 7.42 -2.64
N GLY A 163 -14.83 7.65 -3.34
CA GLY A 163 -14.89 8.47 -4.55
C GLY A 163 -15.21 9.92 -4.28
#